data_AF-A0A4P7H494-F1
#
_entry.id   AF-A0A4P7H494-F1
#
_cell.length_a   1.000
_cell.length_b   1.000
_cell.length_c   1.000
_cell.angle_alpha   90.00
_cell.angle_beta   90.00
_cell.angle_gamma   90.00
#
_symmetry.space_group_name_H-M   'P 1'
#
loop_
_entity.id
_entity.type
_entity.pdbx_description
1 polymer ?
#
loop_
_entity_poly.entity_id
_entity_poly.type
_entity_poly.pdbx_seq_one_letter_code
_entity_poly.pdbx_strand_id
1 'polypeptide(L)'
;MLVRVRPGAQLSGAEQEFVECLRSYPSAALAVIDLRVGDRQIDAVIWTPRGLTVLEVKGFRRRQSGILSIAAEGPWKISDAAADLDEPAGSPSDRLEHGIHAVKTTLERALLDPGHVCGAVVLVPFRGAVVRPSRTNLRPGLDVVVGNVADATELRIYLEGFSAGARKWTADRVLRDCTALSLAELAPSRADLIAAGFEEVPQQTPSVIPRPPKPRVEPTPGVPTKRHSYAGWAVVALAVVGMLAVIGVVATSLARDSSHPTPEETSTTTPAPTTTPPTTCWPFQPDC
;
A
#
# COMPACT_ATOMS: atom_id res chain seq x y z
N MET A 1 -5.41 21.52 -12.97
CA MET A 1 -6.55 20.66 -12.58
C MET A 1 -7.82 21.52 -12.59
N LEU A 2 -8.99 20.98 -12.95
CA LEU A 2 -10.26 21.68 -12.76
C LEU A 2 -10.71 21.53 -11.31
N VAL A 3 -10.84 22.62 -10.57
CA VAL A 3 -11.29 22.61 -9.18
C VAL A 3 -12.63 23.32 -9.06
N ARG A 4 -13.59 22.70 -8.36
CA ARG A 4 -14.95 23.20 -8.13
C ARG A 4 -15.26 23.08 -6.65
N VAL A 5 -15.71 24.17 -6.04
CA VAL A 5 -16.05 24.22 -4.61
C VAL A 5 -17.55 24.51 -4.52
N ARG A 6 -18.29 23.79 -3.67
CA ARG A 6 -19.71 24.04 -3.48
C ARG A 6 -19.97 25.51 -3.09
N PRO A 7 -20.93 26.21 -3.73
CA PRO A 7 -21.31 27.54 -3.31
C PRO A 7 -21.75 27.54 -1.85
N GLY A 8 -21.26 28.50 -1.06
CA GLY A 8 -21.58 28.61 0.37
C GLY A 8 -20.85 27.61 1.27
N ALA A 9 -19.91 26.81 0.74
CA ALA A 9 -19.04 25.95 1.55
C ALA A 9 -18.27 26.76 2.60
N GLN A 10 -18.31 26.30 3.85
CA GLN A 10 -17.52 26.85 4.95
C GLN A 10 -16.26 26.00 5.13
N LEU A 11 -15.28 26.21 4.26
CA LEU A 11 -14.03 25.46 4.29
C LEU A 11 -13.17 25.87 5.48
N SER A 12 -12.64 24.88 6.20
CA SER A 12 -11.57 25.05 7.18
C SER A 12 -10.30 25.63 6.55
N GLY A 13 -9.38 26.15 7.37
CA GLY A 13 -8.10 26.65 6.87
C GLY A 13 -7.27 25.58 6.15
N ALA A 14 -7.39 24.32 6.57
CA ALA A 14 -6.75 23.18 5.91
C ALA A 14 -7.35 22.88 4.53
N GLU A 15 -8.68 22.89 4.41
CA GLU A 15 -9.36 22.70 3.13
C GLU A 15 -9.07 23.85 2.16
N GLN A 16 -8.97 25.09 2.64
CA GLN A 16 -8.59 26.23 1.81
C GLN A 16 -7.17 26.09 1.24
N GLU A 17 -6.19 25.75 2.08
CA GLU A 17 -4.81 25.47 1.65
C GLU A 17 -4.75 24.27 0.68
N PHE A 18 -5.57 23.24 0.91
CA PHE A 18 -5.69 22.10 0.01
C PHE A 18 -6.28 22.48 -1.35
N VAL A 19 -7.30 23.34 -1.40
CA VAL A 19 -7.85 23.88 -2.65
C VAL A 19 -6.78 24.66 -3.43
N GLU A 20 -5.97 25.48 -2.75
CA GLU A 20 -4.84 26.17 -3.37
C GLU A 20 -3.80 25.17 -3.93
N CYS A 21 -3.48 24.13 -3.17
CA CYS A 21 -2.61 23.03 -3.59
C CYS A 21 -3.11 22.38 -4.89
N LEU A 22 -4.39 21.99 -4.96
CA LEU A 22 -4.98 21.38 -6.15
C LEU A 22 -4.96 22.30 -7.37
N ARG A 23 -5.25 23.60 -7.18
CA ARG A 23 -5.23 24.61 -8.26
C ARG A 23 -3.83 24.83 -8.82
N SER A 24 -2.81 24.71 -7.97
CA SER A 24 -1.41 24.86 -8.37
C SER A 24 -0.90 23.72 -9.28
N TYR A 25 -1.59 22.57 -9.28
CA TYR A 25 -1.14 21.39 -9.98
C TYR A 25 -1.76 21.22 -11.38
N PRO A 26 -0.96 21.22 -12.45
CA PRO A 26 -1.43 20.87 -13.79
C PRO A 26 -1.61 19.36 -13.90
N SER A 27 -2.84 18.89 -13.77
CA SER A 27 -3.23 17.51 -14.08
C SER A 27 -4.58 17.45 -14.75
N ALA A 28 -4.74 16.41 -15.58
CA ALA A 28 -6.00 16.02 -16.17
C ALA A 28 -6.89 15.39 -15.10
N ALA A 29 -7.58 16.25 -14.37
CA ALA A 29 -8.47 15.84 -13.29
C ALA A 29 -9.53 16.91 -13.01
N LEU A 30 -10.67 16.47 -12.51
CA LEU A 30 -11.72 17.28 -11.91
C LEU A 30 -11.75 16.98 -10.42
N ALA A 31 -11.55 18.00 -9.58
CA ALA A 31 -11.76 17.94 -8.15
C ALA A 31 -13.01 18.73 -7.77
N VAL A 32 -13.94 18.09 -7.05
CA VAL A 32 -15.10 18.74 -6.44
C VAL A 32 -14.90 18.71 -4.93
N ILE A 33 -15.03 19.88 -4.29
CA ILE A 33 -14.70 20.14 -2.89
C ILE A 33 -15.97 20.46 -2.12
N ASP A 34 -16.04 19.94 -0.90
CA ASP A 34 -17.19 19.98 -0.02
C ASP A 34 -18.42 19.50 -0.79
N LEU A 35 -18.62 18.20 -0.93
CA LEU A 35 -19.79 17.59 -1.59
C LEU A 35 -20.66 16.81 -0.60
N ARG A 36 -21.97 16.78 -0.85
CA ARG A 36 -22.96 16.18 0.04
C ARG A 36 -23.52 14.96 -0.66
N VAL A 37 -23.29 13.78 -0.11
CA VAL A 37 -23.72 12.51 -0.68
C VAL A 37 -24.64 11.84 0.34
N GLY A 38 -25.95 11.90 0.08
CA GLY A 38 -26.95 11.55 1.07
C GLY A 38 -26.91 12.49 2.26
N ASP A 39 -26.79 11.94 3.46
CA ASP A 39 -26.67 12.66 4.74
C ASP A 39 -25.22 13.02 5.10
N ARG A 40 -24.24 12.62 4.29
CA ARG A 40 -22.82 12.78 4.57
C ARG A 40 -22.20 13.94 3.81
N GLN A 41 -21.28 14.62 4.48
CA GLN A 41 -20.36 15.56 3.87
C GLN A 41 -19.06 14.82 3.56
N ILE A 42 -18.49 15.11 2.39
CA ILE A 42 -17.22 14.56 1.92
C ILE A 42 -16.36 15.74 1.51
N ASP A 43 -15.12 15.78 1.99
CA ASP A 43 -14.24 16.94 1.81
C ASP A 43 -13.85 17.12 0.35
N ALA A 44 -13.52 16.05 -0.37
CA ALA A 44 -13.36 16.10 -1.82
C ALA A 44 -13.60 14.77 -2.54
N VAL A 45 -13.97 14.87 -3.81
CA VAL A 45 -13.92 13.76 -4.78
C VAL A 45 -13.13 14.22 -6.00
N ILE A 46 -12.18 13.40 -6.45
CA ILE A 46 -11.35 13.67 -7.62
C ILE A 46 -11.56 12.58 -8.66
N TRP A 47 -11.97 13.03 -9.85
CA TRP A 47 -11.95 12.23 -11.06
C TRP A 47 -10.65 12.48 -11.82
N THR A 48 -9.99 11.42 -12.21
CA THR A 48 -8.95 11.40 -13.25
C THR A 48 -9.47 10.57 -14.43
N PRO A 49 -8.90 10.68 -15.63
CA PRO A 49 -9.29 9.81 -16.75
C PRO A 49 -9.24 8.31 -16.45
N ARG A 50 -8.47 7.90 -15.43
CA ARG A 50 -8.20 6.49 -15.11
C ARG A 50 -8.73 6.03 -13.75
N GLY A 51 -9.29 6.92 -12.94
CA GLY A 51 -9.69 6.58 -11.58
C GLY A 51 -10.55 7.64 -10.91
N LEU A 52 -11.26 7.20 -9.88
CA LEU A 52 -12.07 8.01 -8.98
C LEU A 52 -11.53 7.83 -7.55
N THR A 53 -11.28 8.93 -6.86
CA THR A 53 -10.84 8.90 -5.47
C THR A 53 -11.65 9.84 -4.59
N VAL A 54 -11.94 9.38 -3.38
CA VAL A 54 -12.57 10.17 -2.31
C VAL A 54 -11.49 10.60 -1.33
N LEU A 55 -11.51 11.86 -0.92
CA LEU A 55 -10.52 12.42 -0.01
C LEU A 55 -11.16 12.96 1.25
N GLU A 56 -10.48 12.70 2.36
CA GLU A 56 -10.74 13.31 3.66
C GLU A 56 -9.58 14.25 3.97
N VAL A 57 -9.85 15.54 4.18
CA VAL A 57 -8.83 16.57 4.39
C VAL A 57 -8.71 16.87 5.88
N LYS A 58 -7.49 16.86 6.40
CA LYS A 58 -7.23 17.05 7.83
C LYS A 58 -6.09 18.03 8.07
N GLY A 59 -6.45 19.11 8.75
CA GLY A 59 -5.49 20.06 9.31
C GLY A 59 -4.96 19.59 10.67
N PHE A 60 -4.01 20.36 11.20
CA PHE A 60 -3.54 20.22 12.57
C PHE A 60 -4.02 21.41 13.41
N ARG A 61 -4.33 21.17 14.69
CA ARG A 61 -4.67 22.24 15.65
C ARG A 61 -3.45 23.01 16.11
N ARG A 62 -2.27 22.39 16.05
CA ARG A 62 -0.98 22.99 16.38
C ARG A 62 0.11 22.57 15.41
N ARG A 63 1.19 23.34 15.34
CA ARG A 63 2.36 23.02 14.53
C ARG A 63 3.00 21.72 15.02
N GLN A 64 3.03 20.69 14.17
CA GLN A 64 3.72 19.42 14.42
C GLN A 64 4.54 19.02 13.18
N SER A 65 5.75 18.56 13.42
CA SER A 65 6.64 17.99 12.39
C SER A 65 7.12 16.64 12.86
N GLY A 66 7.30 15.70 11.92
CA GLY A 66 7.80 14.36 12.23
C GLY A 66 7.24 13.29 11.31
N ILE A 67 7.47 12.04 11.70
CA ILE A 67 7.00 10.88 10.95
C ILE A 67 5.59 10.55 11.46
N LEU A 68 4.60 10.58 10.58
CA LEU A 68 3.27 10.11 10.90
C LEU A 68 3.30 8.58 10.99
N SER A 69 2.92 8.06 12.15
CA SER A 69 2.69 6.65 12.40
C SER A 69 1.20 6.40 12.58
N ILE A 70 0.66 5.48 11.79
CA ILE A 70 -0.75 5.11 11.84
C ILE A 70 -0.87 3.72 12.45
N ALA A 71 -1.54 3.63 13.59
CA ALA A 71 -1.87 2.35 14.20
C ALA A 71 -3.20 1.84 13.65
N ALA A 72 -3.35 0.52 13.55
CA ALA A 72 -4.61 -0.12 13.17
C ALA A 72 -5.72 0.18 14.18
N GLU A 73 -5.35 0.32 15.46
CA GLU A 73 -6.21 0.76 16.55
C GLU A 73 -5.50 1.83 17.39
N GLY A 74 -6.25 2.86 17.79
CA GLY A 74 -5.75 3.97 18.60
C GLY A 74 -5.45 5.24 17.80
N PRO A 75 -5.04 6.33 18.50
CA PRO A 75 -4.82 7.62 17.87
C PRO A 75 -3.59 7.60 16.97
N TRP A 76 -3.67 8.35 15.87
CA TRP A 76 -2.52 8.59 15.01
C TRP A 76 -1.43 9.34 15.79
N LYS A 77 -0.17 9.13 15.43
CA LYS A 77 0.97 9.77 16.09
C LYS A 77 1.85 10.49 15.09
N ILE A 78 2.41 11.62 15.51
CA ILE A 78 3.53 12.27 14.84
C ILE A 78 4.76 12.04 15.72
N SER A 79 5.69 11.22 15.23
CA SER A 79 6.78 10.65 16.01
C SER A 79 6.22 9.96 17.27
N ASP A 80 6.58 10.42 18.47
CA ASP A 80 6.14 9.81 19.73
C ASP A 80 4.88 10.47 20.34
N ALA A 81 4.40 11.57 19.76
CA ALA A 81 3.26 12.33 20.28
C ALA A 81 1.97 12.04 19.50
N ALA A 82 0.82 12.12 20.16
CA ALA A 82 -0.47 12.06 19.47
C ALA A 82 -0.55 13.17 18.39
N ALA A 83 -1.08 12.80 17.22
CA ALA A 83 -1.40 13.72 16.15
C ALA A 83 -2.58 14.58 16.60
N ASP A 84 -2.37 15.89 16.65
CA ASP A 84 -3.36 16.87 17.10
C ASP A 84 -4.11 17.41 15.88
N LEU A 85 -4.95 16.54 15.31
CA LEU A 85 -5.72 16.82 14.10
C LEU A 85 -6.95 17.68 14.42
N ASP A 86 -7.30 18.56 13.47
CA ASP A 86 -8.49 19.39 13.59
C ASP A 86 -9.75 18.58 13.26
N GLU A 87 -10.21 17.79 14.24
CA GLU A 87 -11.31 16.82 14.05
C GLU A 87 -12.55 17.08 14.92
N PRO A 88 -13.77 16.86 14.39
CA PRO A 88 -14.88 16.37 15.19
C PRO A 88 -14.69 14.88 15.55
N ALA A 89 -15.33 14.38 16.60
CA ALA A 89 -15.12 13.01 17.11
C ALA A 89 -15.15 11.91 16.01
N GLY A 90 -14.26 10.91 16.13
CA GLY A 90 -14.14 9.76 15.21
C GLY A 90 -12.80 9.70 14.47
N SER A 91 -12.43 8.53 13.94
CA SER A 91 -11.19 8.31 13.18
C SER A 91 -11.29 8.87 11.75
N PRO A 92 -10.26 9.54 11.20
CA PRO A 92 -10.28 10.01 9.82
C PRO A 92 -10.41 8.87 8.80
N SER A 93 -9.84 7.69 9.10
CA SER A 93 -9.99 6.50 8.26
C SER A 93 -11.44 6.05 8.17
N ASP A 94 -12.16 6.05 9.29
CA ASP A 94 -13.56 5.59 9.33
C ASP A 94 -14.45 6.55 8.55
N ARG A 95 -14.21 7.86 8.67
CA ARG A 95 -14.92 8.87 7.87
C ARG A 95 -14.69 8.67 6.37
N LEU A 96 -13.44 8.46 5.98
CA LEU A 96 -13.07 8.20 4.60
C LEU A 96 -13.74 6.93 4.06
N GLU A 97 -13.71 5.82 4.81
CA GLU A 97 -14.36 4.57 4.40
C GLU A 97 -15.88 4.73 4.21
N HIS A 98 -16.54 5.44 5.13
CA HIS A 98 -17.96 5.77 4.96
C HIS A 98 -18.22 6.67 3.75
N GLY A 99 -17.33 7.63 3.47
CA GLY A 99 -17.41 8.50 2.29
C GLY A 99 -17.27 7.71 0.98
N ILE A 100 -16.28 6.82 0.90
CA ILE A 100 -16.10 5.90 -0.23
C ILE A 100 -17.35 5.05 -0.44
N HIS A 101 -17.89 4.47 0.63
CA HIS A 101 -19.10 3.65 0.56
C HIS A 101 -20.29 4.47 0.06
N ALA A 102 -20.50 5.69 0.59
CA ALA A 102 -21.59 6.56 0.18
C ALA A 102 -21.51 6.94 -1.32
N VAL A 103 -20.33 7.30 -1.81
CA VAL A 103 -20.11 7.60 -3.24
C VAL A 103 -20.40 6.36 -4.09
N LYS A 104 -19.79 5.23 -3.74
CA LYS A 104 -19.95 3.97 -4.47
C LYS A 104 -21.41 3.57 -4.57
N THR A 105 -22.12 3.50 -3.45
CA THR A 105 -23.53 3.10 -3.42
C THR A 105 -24.43 4.10 -4.13
N THR A 106 -24.13 5.40 -4.10
CA THR A 106 -24.92 6.41 -4.83
C THR A 106 -24.78 6.24 -6.34
N LEU A 107 -23.57 5.99 -6.84
CA LEU A 107 -23.32 5.71 -8.26
C LEU A 107 -24.00 4.39 -8.69
N GLU A 108 -23.89 3.33 -7.88
CA GLU A 108 -24.52 2.04 -8.14
C GLU A 108 -26.06 2.15 -8.18
N ARG A 109 -26.66 2.92 -7.28
CA ARG A 109 -28.12 3.20 -7.28
C ARG A 109 -28.57 3.96 -8.54
N ALA A 110 -27.69 4.77 -9.12
CA ALA A 110 -27.92 5.42 -10.41
C ALA A 110 -27.64 4.50 -11.62
N LEU A 111 -27.40 3.20 -11.38
CA LEU A 111 -27.05 2.20 -12.40
C LEU A 111 -25.74 2.52 -13.15
N LEU A 112 -24.84 3.26 -12.49
CA LEU A 112 -23.50 3.54 -13.00
C LEU A 112 -22.50 2.55 -12.38
N ASP A 113 -21.54 2.08 -13.18
CA ASP A 113 -20.39 1.35 -12.66
C ASP A 113 -19.46 2.36 -11.94
N PRO A 114 -19.24 2.26 -10.62
CA PRO A 114 -18.33 3.14 -9.91
C PRO A 114 -16.85 2.80 -10.19
N GLY A 115 -16.56 1.64 -10.81
CA GLY A 115 -15.21 1.13 -10.94
C GLY A 115 -14.57 0.86 -9.58
N HIS A 116 -13.24 0.98 -9.52
CA HIS A 116 -12.53 0.95 -8.24
C HIS A 116 -12.47 2.37 -7.67
N VAL A 117 -13.17 2.59 -6.56
CA VAL A 117 -13.14 3.85 -5.82
C VAL A 117 -12.06 3.74 -4.74
N CYS A 118 -10.97 4.46 -4.91
CA CYS A 118 -9.93 4.58 -3.89
C CYS A 118 -10.27 5.69 -2.90
N GLY A 119 -9.51 5.77 -1.82
CA GLY A 119 -9.49 6.99 -1.02
C GLY A 119 -8.14 7.33 -0.42
N ALA A 120 -8.00 8.56 0.04
CA ALA A 120 -6.85 8.98 0.82
C ALA A 120 -7.23 10.03 1.88
N VAL A 121 -6.55 9.96 3.02
CA VAL A 121 -6.56 11.06 3.98
C VAL A 121 -5.45 12.03 3.59
N VAL A 122 -5.81 13.28 3.32
CA VAL A 122 -4.88 14.35 2.98
C VAL A 122 -4.56 15.14 4.25
N LEU A 123 -3.29 15.07 4.66
CA LEU A 123 -2.78 15.87 5.76
C LEU A 123 -2.28 17.22 5.25
N VAL A 124 -2.75 18.29 5.90
CA VAL A 124 -2.37 19.67 5.59
C VAL A 124 -1.64 20.26 6.80
N PRO A 125 -0.31 20.08 6.88
CA PRO A 125 0.48 20.64 7.97
C PRO A 125 0.62 22.16 7.84
N PHE A 126 0.83 22.84 8.97
CA PHE A 126 1.16 24.27 8.99
C PHE A 126 2.34 24.57 8.07
N ARG A 127 2.31 25.71 7.37
CA ARG A 127 3.42 26.13 6.48
C ARG A 127 4.76 26.12 7.22
N GLY A 128 5.75 25.41 6.69
CA GLY A 128 7.07 25.20 7.30
C GLY A 128 7.15 24.06 8.32
N ALA A 129 6.03 23.39 8.62
CA ALA A 129 6.05 22.10 9.30
C ALA A 129 6.17 20.98 8.27
N VAL A 130 6.86 19.91 8.64
CA VAL A 130 7.13 18.78 7.74
C VAL A 130 6.58 17.53 8.39
N VAL A 131 5.51 16.99 7.80
CA VAL A 131 4.95 15.69 8.16
C VAL A 131 5.34 14.71 7.06
N ARG A 132 5.75 13.51 7.45
CA ARG A 132 6.10 12.43 6.52
C ARG A 132 5.29 11.18 6.90
N PRO A 133 4.32 10.73 6.10
CA PRO A 133 3.71 9.43 6.28
C PRO A 133 4.79 8.36 6.33
N SER A 134 4.81 7.54 7.39
CA SER A 134 5.45 6.23 7.26
C SER A 134 4.76 5.53 6.10
N ARG A 135 5.49 4.80 5.24
CA ARG A 135 4.95 4.08 4.06
C ARG A 135 4.00 2.93 4.40
N THR A 136 3.31 3.03 5.53
CA THR A 136 2.24 2.18 6.02
C THR A 136 0.93 2.70 5.44
N ASN A 137 0.45 2.06 4.38
CA ASN A 137 -0.90 2.29 3.87
C ASN A 137 -1.91 1.94 4.97
N LEU A 138 -3.04 2.66 5.04
CA LEU A 138 -4.10 2.36 5.99
C LEU A 138 -4.61 0.92 5.78
N ARG A 139 -5.00 0.63 4.54
CA ARG A 139 -5.46 -0.66 4.01
C ARG A 139 -5.30 -0.64 2.48
N PRO A 140 -5.38 -1.78 1.78
CA PRO A 140 -5.40 -1.75 0.31
C PRO A 140 -6.51 -0.81 -0.22
N GLY A 141 -6.13 0.16 -1.05
CA GLY A 141 -7.04 1.17 -1.60
C GLY A 141 -7.26 2.44 -0.75
N LEU A 142 -6.66 2.50 0.44
CA LEU A 142 -6.67 3.68 1.33
C LEU A 142 -5.25 4.14 1.65
N ASP A 143 -4.95 5.39 1.34
CA ASP A 143 -3.62 5.99 1.54
C ASP A 143 -3.65 7.19 2.49
N VAL A 144 -2.49 7.63 2.96
CA VAL A 144 -2.32 8.91 3.65
C VAL A 144 -1.22 9.70 2.97
N VAL A 145 -1.56 10.92 2.57
CA VAL A 145 -0.67 11.78 1.78
C VAL A 145 -0.61 13.16 2.39
N VAL A 146 0.53 13.83 2.21
CA VAL A 146 0.62 15.27 2.47
C VAL A 146 0.21 16.06 1.23
N GLY A 147 -0.64 17.06 1.42
CA GLY A 147 -1.16 17.91 0.35
C GLY A 147 -1.31 19.36 0.79
N ASN A 148 -0.21 20.12 0.80
CA ASN A 148 -0.23 21.57 0.96
C ASN A 148 0.47 22.25 -0.22
N VAL A 149 0.41 23.59 -0.31
CA VAL A 149 0.97 24.32 -1.45
C VAL A 149 2.50 24.19 -1.52
N ALA A 150 3.15 24.09 -0.36
CA ALA A 150 4.62 24.03 -0.26
C ALA A 150 5.19 22.64 -0.62
N ASP A 151 4.47 21.55 -0.34
CA ASP A 151 4.85 20.17 -0.62
C ASP A 151 3.62 19.35 -1.04
N ALA A 152 3.34 19.37 -2.35
CA ALA A 152 2.28 18.57 -2.98
C ALA A 152 2.81 17.24 -3.54
N THR A 153 4.06 16.86 -3.24
CA THR A 153 4.75 15.77 -3.92
C THR A 153 4.06 14.43 -3.72
N GLU A 154 3.62 14.13 -2.50
CA GLU A 154 2.96 12.87 -2.17
C GLU A 154 1.56 12.79 -2.80
N LEU A 155 0.76 13.85 -2.69
CA LEU A 155 -0.52 13.95 -3.39
C LEU A 155 -0.37 13.74 -4.89
N ARG A 156 0.67 14.34 -5.50
CA ARG A 156 0.98 14.16 -6.92
C ARG A 156 1.28 12.70 -7.24
N ILE A 157 2.17 12.07 -6.48
CA ILE A 157 2.52 10.64 -6.66
C ILE A 157 1.27 9.77 -6.55
N TYR A 158 0.42 10.02 -5.55
CA TYR A 158 -0.83 9.30 -5.35
C TYR A 158 -1.77 9.44 -6.55
N LEU A 159 -2.01 10.66 -7.04
CA LEU A 159 -2.88 10.91 -8.19
C LEU A 159 -2.29 10.36 -9.50
N GLU A 160 -0.97 10.39 -9.65
CA GLU A 160 -0.26 9.75 -10.77
C GLU A 160 -0.29 8.22 -10.67
N GLY A 161 -0.49 7.63 -9.49
CA GLY A 161 -0.63 6.19 -9.29
C GLY A 161 -1.77 5.57 -10.10
N PHE A 162 -2.82 6.35 -10.39
CA PHE A 162 -3.92 5.93 -11.29
C PHE A 162 -3.48 5.76 -12.75
N SER A 163 -2.29 6.25 -13.14
CA SER A 163 -1.78 6.23 -14.52
C SER A 163 -1.68 4.83 -15.14
N ALA A 164 -1.55 3.78 -14.33
CA ALA A 164 -1.46 2.39 -14.79
C ALA A 164 -2.82 1.78 -15.19
N GLY A 165 -3.94 2.33 -14.72
CA GLY A 165 -5.29 1.80 -14.99
C GLY A 165 -5.83 2.19 -16.37
N ALA A 166 -6.80 1.45 -16.93
CA ALA A 166 -7.45 1.84 -18.18
C ALA A 166 -8.16 3.20 -18.07
N ARG A 167 -8.21 3.99 -19.16
CA ARG A 167 -8.90 5.29 -19.20
C ARG A 167 -10.42 5.10 -19.27
N LYS A 168 -11.02 4.83 -18.11
CA LYS A 168 -12.44 4.50 -17.98
C LYS A 168 -13.34 5.72 -17.80
N TRP A 169 -12.80 6.85 -17.38
CA TRP A 169 -13.55 8.09 -17.14
C TRP A 169 -13.44 9.02 -18.34
N THR A 170 -14.43 8.93 -19.22
CA THR A 170 -14.67 9.91 -20.28
C THR A 170 -15.37 11.15 -19.74
N ALA A 171 -15.34 12.24 -20.50
CA ALA A 171 -16.07 13.46 -20.16
C ALA A 171 -17.56 13.17 -19.89
N ASP A 172 -18.20 12.37 -20.75
CA ASP A 172 -19.62 12.02 -20.60
C ASP A 172 -19.88 11.15 -19.36
N ARG A 173 -18.93 10.26 -18.99
CA ARG A 173 -19.05 9.48 -17.75
C ARG A 173 -18.94 10.39 -16.53
N VAL A 174 -17.97 11.30 -16.50
CA VAL A 174 -17.80 12.25 -15.39
C VAL A 174 -19.04 13.12 -15.20
N LEU A 175 -19.68 13.57 -16.29
CA LEU A 175 -20.93 14.33 -16.21
C LEU A 175 -22.10 13.50 -15.65
N ARG A 176 -22.20 12.22 -16.02
CA ARG A 176 -23.18 11.30 -15.42
C ARG A 176 -22.91 11.06 -13.93
N ASP A 177 -21.65 10.85 -13.56
CA ASP A 177 -21.26 10.71 -12.15
C ASP A 177 -21.61 11.97 -11.36
N CYS A 178 -21.31 13.16 -11.90
CA CYS A 178 -21.69 14.44 -11.27
C CYS A 178 -23.21 14.56 -11.10
N THR A 179 -23.98 14.16 -12.12
CA THR A 179 -25.46 14.18 -12.04
C THR A 179 -25.96 13.24 -10.95
N ALA A 180 -25.45 12.00 -10.89
CA ALA A 180 -25.82 11.00 -9.90
C ALA A 180 -25.49 11.44 -8.46
N LEU A 181 -24.37 12.15 -8.28
CA LEU A 181 -23.96 12.71 -6.99
C LEU A 181 -24.63 14.06 -6.67
N SER A 182 -25.63 14.50 -7.45
CA SER A 182 -26.31 15.79 -7.28
C SER A 182 -25.38 17.01 -7.38
N LEU A 183 -24.36 16.93 -8.23
CA LEU A 183 -23.34 17.96 -8.48
C LEU A 183 -23.54 18.70 -9.81
N ALA A 184 -24.75 18.68 -10.37
CA ALA A 184 -25.02 19.24 -11.70
C ALA A 184 -24.61 20.73 -11.82
N GLU A 185 -24.81 21.51 -10.76
CA GLU A 185 -24.42 22.94 -10.73
C GLU A 185 -22.90 23.16 -10.66
N LEU A 186 -22.16 22.18 -10.17
CA LEU A 186 -20.71 22.20 -10.04
C LEU A 186 -20.00 21.56 -11.23
N ALA A 187 -20.73 20.79 -12.03
CA ALA A 187 -20.18 20.08 -13.18
C ALA A 187 -19.62 21.09 -14.22
N PRO A 188 -18.35 20.96 -14.63
CA PRO A 188 -17.82 21.72 -15.76
C PRO A 188 -18.57 21.40 -17.05
N SER A 189 -18.42 22.25 -18.08
CA SER A 189 -18.96 21.89 -19.39
C SER A 189 -18.21 20.69 -19.97
N ARG A 190 -18.85 19.97 -20.90
CA ARG A 190 -18.19 18.87 -21.63
C ARG A 190 -16.90 19.34 -22.30
N ALA A 191 -16.92 20.55 -22.89
CA ALA A 191 -15.76 21.15 -23.53
C ALA A 191 -14.61 21.41 -22.53
N ASP A 192 -14.92 21.87 -21.31
CA ASP A 192 -13.91 22.07 -20.27
C ASP A 192 -13.26 20.74 -19.85
N LEU A 193 -14.05 19.67 -19.72
CA LEU A 193 -13.53 18.34 -19.40
C LEU A 193 -12.60 17.82 -20.50
N ILE A 194 -12.97 17.98 -21.76
CA ILE A 194 -12.13 17.58 -22.89
C ILE A 194 -10.83 18.40 -22.92
N ALA A 195 -10.94 19.71 -22.74
CA ALA A 195 -9.78 20.60 -22.65
C ALA A 195 -8.87 20.26 -21.44
N ALA A 196 -9.45 19.77 -20.36
CA ALA A 196 -8.71 19.25 -19.20
C ALA A 196 -8.08 17.87 -19.45
N GLY A 197 -8.33 17.21 -20.58
CA GLY A 197 -7.70 15.95 -20.97
C GLY A 197 -8.54 14.69 -20.71
N PHE A 198 -9.84 14.83 -20.42
CA PHE A 198 -10.77 13.70 -20.43
C PHE A 198 -11.13 13.30 -21.87
N GLU A 199 -11.34 12.01 -22.09
CA GLU A 199 -11.64 11.49 -23.43
C GLU A 199 -13.12 11.67 -23.79
N GLU A 200 -13.41 11.86 -25.06
CA GLU A 200 -14.79 11.94 -25.56
C GLU A 200 -15.46 10.57 -25.64
N VAL A 201 -14.73 9.57 -26.13
CA VAL A 201 -15.22 8.21 -26.35
C VAL A 201 -14.36 7.26 -25.53
N PRO A 202 -14.95 6.24 -24.86
CA PRO A 202 -14.16 5.27 -24.12
C PRO A 202 -13.15 4.61 -25.05
N GLN A 203 -11.86 4.67 -24.71
CA GLN A 203 -10.87 3.89 -25.43
C GLN A 203 -11.21 2.40 -25.31
N GLN A 204 -11.51 1.77 -26.45
CA GLN A 204 -11.54 0.32 -26.54
C GLN A 204 -10.11 -0.16 -26.30
N THR A 205 -9.85 -0.72 -25.12
CA THR A 205 -8.63 -1.49 -24.91
C THR A 205 -8.62 -2.57 -25.99
N PRO A 206 -7.56 -2.71 -26.81
CA PRO A 206 -7.48 -3.79 -27.77
C PRO A 206 -7.76 -5.08 -27.01
N SER A 207 -8.79 -5.83 -27.42
CA SER A 207 -9.04 -7.16 -26.89
C SER A 207 -7.73 -7.92 -27.06
N VAL A 208 -7.04 -8.20 -25.95
CA VAL A 208 -5.91 -9.12 -25.98
C VAL A 208 -6.57 -10.48 -26.20
N ILE A 209 -6.84 -10.80 -27.48
CA ILE A 209 -7.10 -12.17 -27.89
C ILE A 209 -5.96 -12.95 -27.26
N PRO A 210 -6.23 -13.91 -26.34
CA PRO A 210 -5.19 -14.74 -25.79
C PRO A 210 -4.44 -15.32 -26.98
N ARG A 211 -3.18 -14.91 -27.15
CA ARG A 211 -2.34 -15.47 -28.21
C ARG A 211 -2.41 -16.99 -27.98
N PRO A 212 -2.83 -17.80 -28.98
CA PRO A 212 -2.94 -19.24 -28.77
C PRO A 212 -1.59 -19.70 -28.20
N PRO A 213 -1.61 -20.50 -27.11
CA PRO A 213 -0.36 -20.93 -26.48
C PRO A 213 0.52 -21.50 -27.58
N LYS A 214 1.74 -20.95 -27.73
CA LYS A 214 2.71 -21.52 -28.67
C LYS A 214 2.75 -23.02 -28.38
N PRO A 215 2.55 -23.90 -29.38
CA PRO A 215 2.75 -25.32 -29.20
C PRO A 215 4.11 -25.49 -28.53
N ARG A 216 4.12 -26.12 -27.35
CA ARG A 216 5.35 -26.47 -26.67
C ARG A 216 6.08 -27.41 -27.62
N VAL A 217 7.06 -26.88 -28.34
CA VAL A 217 7.99 -27.70 -29.11
C VAL A 217 8.76 -28.49 -28.07
N GLU A 218 8.45 -29.77 -27.98
CA GLU A 218 9.20 -30.73 -27.21
C GLU A 218 10.67 -30.62 -27.68
N PRO A 219 11.64 -30.36 -26.77
CA PRO A 219 13.01 -30.17 -27.19
C PRO A 219 13.46 -31.43 -27.93
N THR A 220 13.72 -31.31 -29.23
CA THR A 220 14.35 -32.38 -30.00
C THR A 220 15.68 -32.72 -29.30
N PRO A 221 15.91 -33.97 -28.87
CA PRO A 221 17.17 -34.34 -28.24
C PRO A 221 18.32 -33.96 -29.17
N GLY A 222 19.12 -32.97 -28.75
CA GLY A 222 20.28 -32.53 -29.48
C GLY A 222 21.26 -33.69 -29.62
N VAL A 223 21.78 -33.90 -30.83
CA VAL A 223 22.81 -34.90 -31.12
C VAL A 223 23.97 -34.69 -30.13
N PRO A 224 24.38 -35.71 -29.36
CA PRO A 224 25.37 -35.55 -28.30
C PRO A 224 26.73 -35.18 -28.92
N THR A 225 27.17 -33.94 -28.67
CA THR A 225 28.50 -33.48 -29.06
C THR A 225 29.54 -33.96 -28.05
N LYS A 226 30.69 -34.44 -28.55
CA LYS A 226 31.76 -35.14 -27.81
C LYS A 226 32.31 -34.41 -26.56
N ARG A 227 31.97 -33.14 -26.33
CA ARG A 227 32.38 -32.34 -25.15
C ARG A 227 31.72 -32.78 -23.84
N HIS A 228 30.51 -33.37 -23.88
CA HIS A 228 29.82 -33.81 -22.65
C HIS A 228 30.40 -35.08 -22.02
N SER A 229 31.09 -35.92 -22.79
CA SER A 229 31.74 -37.14 -22.27
C SER A 229 32.89 -36.83 -21.31
N TYR A 230 33.70 -35.82 -21.62
CA TYR A 230 34.86 -35.45 -20.79
C TYR A 230 34.46 -34.84 -19.44
N ALA A 231 33.37 -34.09 -19.39
CA ALA A 231 32.87 -33.51 -18.13
C ALA A 231 32.30 -34.58 -17.18
N GLY A 232 31.62 -35.60 -17.71
CA GLY A 232 31.09 -36.70 -16.90
C GLY A 232 32.20 -37.54 -16.26
N TRP A 233 33.25 -37.86 -17.03
CA TRP A 233 34.41 -38.62 -16.52
C TRP A 233 35.20 -37.87 -15.45
N ALA A 234 35.29 -36.53 -15.54
CA ALA A 234 35.94 -35.73 -14.52
C ALA A 234 35.24 -35.84 -13.15
N VAL A 235 33.90 -35.80 -13.13
CA VAL A 235 33.11 -35.94 -11.89
C VAL A 235 33.28 -37.33 -11.29
N VAL A 236 33.26 -38.38 -12.11
CA VAL A 236 33.45 -39.76 -11.65
C VAL A 236 34.85 -39.95 -11.05
N ALA A 237 35.91 -39.45 -11.71
CA ALA A 237 37.26 -39.54 -11.19
C ALA A 237 37.41 -38.82 -9.84
N LEU A 238 36.80 -37.64 -9.70
CA LEU A 238 36.83 -36.86 -8.46
C LEU A 238 36.09 -37.57 -7.32
N ALA A 239 34.96 -38.22 -7.61
CA ALA A 239 34.23 -39.02 -6.65
C ALA A 239 35.04 -40.25 -6.18
N VAL A 240 35.71 -40.96 -7.10
CA VAL A 240 36.55 -42.12 -6.75
C VAL A 240 37.73 -41.71 -5.87
N VAL A 241 38.39 -40.58 -6.18
CA VAL A 241 39.48 -40.06 -5.34
C VAL A 241 38.97 -39.72 -3.93
N GLY A 242 37.82 -39.06 -3.82
CA GLY A 242 37.19 -38.77 -2.52
C GLY A 242 36.88 -40.04 -1.73
N MET A 243 36.35 -41.07 -2.40
CA MET A 243 36.02 -42.34 -1.76
C MET A 243 37.26 -43.09 -1.25
N LEU A 244 38.36 -43.08 -2.01
CA LEU A 244 39.64 -43.67 -1.59
C LEU A 244 40.24 -42.93 -0.38
N ALA A 245 40.11 -41.61 -0.32
CA ALA A 245 40.56 -40.83 0.84
C ALA A 245 39.81 -41.21 2.12
N VAL A 246 38.48 -41.39 2.03
CA VAL A 246 37.65 -41.83 3.18
C VAL A 246 38.06 -43.23 3.62
N ILE A 247 38.24 -44.17 2.68
CA ILE A 247 38.68 -45.54 3.00
C ILE A 247 40.07 -45.51 3.68
N GLY A 248 40.98 -44.66 3.21
CA GLY A 248 42.28 -44.47 3.85
C GLY A 248 42.17 -44.02 5.30
N VAL A 249 41.32 -43.02 5.59
CA VAL A 249 41.09 -42.54 6.96
C VAL A 249 40.52 -43.65 7.85
N VAL A 250 39.54 -44.41 7.38
CA VAL A 250 38.93 -45.51 8.14
C VAL A 250 39.94 -46.64 8.43
N ALA A 251 40.76 -46.99 7.45
CA ALA A 251 41.81 -47.98 7.67
C ALA A 251 42.85 -47.50 8.70
N THR A 252 43.19 -46.20 8.66
CA THR A 252 44.14 -45.59 9.60
C THR A 252 43.57 -45.50 11.01
N SER A 253 42.26 -45.24 11.17
CA SER A 253 41.61 -45.25 12.49
C SER A 253 41.54 -46.65 13.07
N LEU A 254 41.18 -47.66 12.26
CA LEU A 254 41.15 -49.06 12.72
C LEU A 254 42.55 -49.59 13.11
N ALA A 255 43.60 -49.18 12.40
CA ALA A 255 44.97 -49.55 12.74
C ALA A 255 45.47 -48.91 14.05
N ARG A 256 44.92 -47.75 14.45
CA ARG A 256 45.31 -47.04 15.68
C ARG A 256 44.50 -47.43 16.91
N ASP A 257 43.29 -47.98 16.74
CA ASP A 257 42.39 -48.34 17.85
C ASP A 257 42.63 -49.73 18.45
N SER A 258 43.74 -50.38 18.11
CA SER A 258 44.11 -51.71 18.63
C SER A 258 45.18 -51.59 19.73
N SER A 259 44.91 -50.94 20.86
CA SER A 259 45.73 -51.09 22.08
C SER A 259 44.99 -50.73 23.39
N HIS A 260 44.48 -51.78 24.04
CA HIS A 260 44.26 -51.98 25.48
C HIS A 260 43.08 -51.33 26.26
N PRO A 261 42.30 -52.16 27.00
CA PRO A 261 41.33 -51.73 28.01
C PRO A 261 41.94 -51.76 29.43
N THR A 262 41.53 -50.85 30.32
CA THR A 262 41.64 -50.97 31.80
C THR A 262 40.71 -49.92 32.47
N PRO A 263 40.36 -50.01 33.77
CA PRO A 263 39.01 -50.29 34.25
C PRO A 263 38.40 -49.16 35.12
N GLU A 264 37.16 -49.41 35.57
CA GLU A 264 36.32 -48.63 36.49
C GLU A 264 37.06 -47.96 37.65
N GLU A 265 36.81 -46.66 37.82
CA GLU A 265 36.94 -45.99 39.12
C GLU A 265 35.70 -45.13 39.41
N THR A 266 35.10 -45.45 40.54
CA THR A 266 34.00 -44.80 41.25
C THR A 266 34.24 -43.31 41.47
N SER A 267 33.24 -42.47 41.19
CA SER A 267 33.08 -41.18 41.86
C SER A 267 31.60 -40.79 42.00
N THR A 268 31.11 -41.04 43.20
CA THR A 268 29.92 -40.50 43.85
C THR A 268 29.71 -39.02 43.52
N THR A 269 28.58 -38.69 42.87
CA THR A 269 28.12 -37.29 42.74
C THR A 269 26.94 -37.07 43.68
N THR A 270 27.21 -36.36 44.77
CA THR A 270 26.25 -35.73 45.68
C THR A 270 25.33 -34.77 44.91
N PRO A 271 23.99 -34.82 45.05
CA PRO A 271 23.12 -33.77 44.54
C PRO A 271 23.07 -32.60 45.55
N ALA A 272 23.56 -31.43 45.14
CA ALA A 272 23.35 -30.16 45.82
C ALA A 272 22.14 -29.43 45.17
N PRO A 273 21.49 -28.49 45.89
CA PRO A 273 20.04 -28.38 45.95
C PRO A 273 19.39 -27.64 44.78
N THR A 274 18.13 -28.01 44.55
CA THR A 274 17.15 -27.39 43.66
C THR A 274 17.07 -25.88 43.89
N THR A 275 17.52 -25.10 42.91
CA THR A 275 17.21 -23.67 42.81
C THR A 275 15.91 -23.55 42.02
N THR A 276 14.83 -23.27 42.73
CA THR A 276 13.54 -22.87 42.14
C THR A 276 13.72 -21.57 41.37
N PRO A 277 13.27 -21.45 40.11
CA PRO A 277 13.25 -20.16 39.43
C PRO A 277 12.22 -19.23 40.08
N PRO A 278 12.45 -17.91 40.12
CA PRO A 278 11.49 -16.97 40.68
C PRO A 278 10.22 -16.94 39.82
N THR A 279 9.09 -17.25 40.46
CA THR A 279 7.75 -17.12 39.87
C THR A 279 7.44 -15.65 39.66
N THR A 280 7.51 -15.18 38.42
CA THR A 280 7.01 -13.85 38.03
C THR A 280 5.50 -13.82 38.12
N CYS A 281 4.96 -13.22 39.19
CA CYS A 281 3.54 -12.97 39.35
C CYS A 281 3.15 -11.66 38.66
N TRP A 282 2.06 -11.70 37.88
CA TRP A 282 1.48 -10.54 37.20
C TRP A 282 0.30 -9.99 38.00
N PRO A 283 -0.04 -8.69 37.87
CA PRO A 283 -1.12 -8.10 38.64
C PRO A 283 -2.46 -8.76 38.25
N PHE A 284 -3.20 -9.20 39.29
CA PHE A 284 -4.54 -9.82 39.28
C PHE A 284 -4.66 -11.35 39.21
N GLN A 285 -3.64 -12.12 39.62
CA GLN A 285 -3.80 -13.57 39.81
C GLN A 285 -4.11 -13.92 41.27
N PRO A 286 -5.29 -14.49 41.60
CA PRO A 286 -5.53 -15.07 42.91
C PRO A 286 -4.86 -16.46 43.00
N ASP A 287 -4.21 -16.73 44.13
CA ASP A 287 -3.45 -17.94 44.49
C ASP A 287 -2.10 -18.15 43.77
N CYS A 288 -1.25 -17.12 43.80
CA CYS A 288 0.20 -17.22 43.61
C CYS A 288 0.96 -16.65 44.82
#